data_AF-A0A962CHF6-F1
#
_entry.id   AF-A0A962CHF6-F1
#
_cell.length_a   1.000
_cell.length_b   1.000
_cell.length_c   1.000
_cell.angle_alpha   90.00
_cell.angle_beta   90.00
_cell.angle_gamma   90.00
#
_symmetry.space_group_name_H-M   'P 1'
#
loop_
_entity.id
_entity.type
_entity.pdbx_description
1 polymer ?
#
loop_
_entity_poly.entity_id
_entity_poly.type
_entity_poly.pdbx_seq_one_letter_code
_entity_poly.pdbx_strand_id
1 'polypeptide(L)'
;HQGWLTDDRRHFLIDDELDEQNDGHNTRTYVWDVQDLEAPHLEFFHDGATAAIDHNMYVHEGYAYQSNYQSGLRILDLSQIDSGTLSEAAFFDTYPASDSANFNGTWSNYPYYASGVVGVSDINRGFFV
;
A
#
# COMPACT_ATOMS: atom_id res chain seq x y z
N HIS A 1 -2.73 -1.26 10.65
CA HIS A 1 -1.63 -0.30 10.89
C HIS A 1 -1.92 1.10 10.39
N GLN A 2 -2.03 1.30 9.07
CA GLN A 2 -2.36 2.59 8.47
C GLN A 2 -3.54 2.43 7.50
N GLY A 3 -4.20 3.54 7.17
CA GLY A 3 -5.16 3.57 6.09
C GLY A 3 -5.33 4.96 5.50
N TRP A 4 -5.85 5.01 4.28
CA TRP A 4 -6.05 6.25 3.53
C TRP A 4 -7.33 6.21 2.71
N LEU A 5 -8.00 7.35 2.59
CA LEU A 5 -9.20 7.47 1.76
C LEU A 5 -8.82 7.64 0.30
N THR A 6 -9.63 7.07 -0.59
CA THR A 6 -9.65 7.44 -2.00
C THR A 6 -9.90 8.94 -2.20
N ASP A 7 -9.51 9.48 -3.36
CA ASP A 7 -9.64 10.91 -3.66
C ASP A 7 -11.10 11.41 -3.56
N ASP A 8 -12.06 10.55 -3.91
CA ASP A 8 -13.51 10.81 -3.78
C ASP A 8 -14.07 10.52 -2.37
N ARG A 9 -13.24 9.95 -1.49
CA ARG A 9 -13.53 9.57 -0.10
C ARG A 9 -14.60 8.51 0.07
N ARG A 10 -14.86 7.70 -0.95
CA ARG A 10 -15.84 6.61 -0.88
C ARG A 10 -15.26 5.35 -0.25
N HIS A 11 -14.04 5.01 -0.66
CA HIS A 11 -13.33 3.81 -0.21
C HIS A 11 -12.22 4.18 0.77
N PHE A 12 -12.09 3.39 1.84
CA PHE A 12 -11.00 3.46 2.80
C PHE A 12 -10.12 2.22 2.67
N LEU A 13 -8.87 2.43 2.25
CA LEU A 13 -7.87 1.38 2.13
C LEU A 13 -7.15 1.23 3.47
N ILE A 14 -6.94 0.01 3.93
CA ILE A 14 -6.29 -0.30 5.21
C ILE A 14 -5.30 -1.44 5.01
N ASP A 15 -4.13 -1.26 5.59
CA ASP A 15 -3.05 -2.25 5.70
C ASP A 15 -2.97 -2.76 7.15
N ASP A 16 -2.57 -4.00 7.37
CA ASP A 16 -2.38 -4.62 8.70
C ASP A 16 -1.00 -5.25 8.89
N GLU A 17 0.00 -4.41 9.17
CA GLU A 17 1.44 -4.70 9.37
C GLU A 17 1.87 -6.06 9.99
N LEU A 18 1.03 -6.78 10.73
CA LEU A 18 1.40 -8.07 11.31
C LEU A 18 0.70 -9.27 10.69
N ASP A 19 -0.24 -9.09 9.77
CA ASP A 19 -1.05 -10.17 9.22
C ASP A 19 -0.22 -11.12 8.34
N GLU A 20 0.77 -10.63 7.59
CA GLU A 20 1.63 -11.48 6.77
C GLU A 20 2.53 -12.39 7.63
N GLN A 21 2.93 -11.92 8.81
CA GLN A 21 3.68 -12.74 9.77
C GLN A 21 2.78 -13.75 10.50
N ASN A 22 1.60 -13.31 10.94
CA ASN A 22 0.73 -14.11 11.79
C ASN A 22 -0.06 -15.16 11.01
N ASP A 23 -0.54 -14.79 9.82
CA ASP A 23 -1.46 -15.60 9.02
C ASP A 23 -0.77 -16.22 7.79
N GLY A 24 0.43 -15.76 7.44
CA GLY A 24 1.29 -16.39 6.43
C GLY A 24 0.79 -16.23 4.99
N HIS A 25 0.06 -15.16 4.71
CA HIS A 25 -0.35 -14.78 3.35
C HIS A 25 0.57 -13.71 2.77
N ASN A 26 0.33 -13.36 1.50
CA ASN A 26 0.97 -12.23 0.86
C ASN A 26 0.48 -10.91 1.46
N THR A 27 1.19 -9.82 1.18
CA THR A 27 0.79 -8.44 1.53
C THR A 27 -0.69 -8.22 1.26
N ARG A 28 -1.46 -7.72 2.22
CA ARG A 28 -2.92 -7.59 2.06
C ARG A 28 -3.44 -6.20 2.37
N THR A 29 -4.09 -5.61 1.37
CA THR A 29 -4.83 -4.37 1.55
C THR A 29 -6.33 -4.63 1.61
N TYR A 30 -6.97 -4.22 2.70
CA TYR A 30 -8.41 -4.26 2.89
C TYR A 30 -9.05 -3.00 2.33
N VAL A 31 -10.17 -3.15 1.62
CA VAL A 31 -10.93 -2.03 1.05
C VAL A 31 -12.32 -2.00 1.66
N TRP A 32 -12.62 -0.90 2.34
CA TRP A 32 -13.90 -0.66 2.98
C TRP A 32 -14.70 0.39 2.22
N ASP A 33 -15.98 0.12 1.95
CA ASP A 33 -16.91 1.18 1.55
C ASP A 33 -17.33 1.93 2.82
N VAL A 34 -17.06 3.23 2.81
CA VAL A 34 -17.35 4.17 3.91
C VAL A 34 -18.29 5.30 3.46
N GLN A 35 -19.05 5.08 2.38
CA GLN A 35 -20.00 6.05 1.86
C GLN A 35 -21.12 6.35 2.87
N ASP A 36 -21.53 5.35 3.64
CA ASP A 36 -22.34 5.49 4.85
C ASP A 36 -21.45 5.33 6.09
N LEU A 37 -21.16 6.45 6.77
CA LEU A 37 -20.30 6.47 7.96
C LEU A 37 -20.94 5.80 9.19
N GLU A 38 -22.26 5.57 9.19
CA GLU A 38 -22.93 4.84 10.27
C GLU A 38 -22.88 3.31 10.05
N ALA A 39 -22.60 2.87 8.82
CA ALA A 39 -22.56 1.46 8.44
C ALA A 39 -21.40 1.13 7.47
N PRO A 40 -20.13 1.42 7.84
CA PRO A 40 -18.99 1.03 7.01
C PRO A 40 -18.91 -0.50 6.93
N HIS A 41 -18.53 -1.02 5.77
CA HIS A 41 -18.37 -2.46 5.58
C HIS A 41 -17.17 -2.79 4.70
N LEU A 42 -16.55 -3.94 4.99
CA LEU A 42 -15.49 -4.48 4.16
C LEU A 42 -16.09 -4.92 2.84
N GLU A 43 -15.62 -4.35 1.73
CA GLU A 43 -16.10 -4.69 0.40
C GLU A 43 -15.28 -5.86 -0.18
N PHE A 44 -13.95 -5.74 -0.14
CA PHE A 44 -13.02 -6.78 -0.58
C PHE A 44 -11.61 -6.56 0.01
N PHE A 45 -10.69 -7.47 -0.30
CA PHE A 45 -9.26 -7.30 -0.05
C PHE A 45 -8.46 -7.60 -1.32
N HIS A 46 -7.27 -7.01 -1.41
CA HIS A 46 -6.30 -7.25 -2.47
C HIS A 46 -5.06 -7.92 -1.87
N ASP A 47 -4.64 -9.05 -2.44
CA ASP A 47 -3.36 -9.68 -2.13
C ASP A 47 -2.31 -9.22 -3.14
N GLY A 48 -1.19 -8.72 -2.65
CA GLY A 48 -0.02 -8.36 -3.43
C GLY A 48 0.78 -9.57 -3.94
N ALA A 49 1.84 -9.29 -4.69
CA ALA A 49 2.68 -10.32 -5.29
C ALA A 49 3.65 -11.02 -4.32
N THR A 50 3.92 -10.41 -3.16
CA THR A 50 4.97 -10.79 -2.22
C THR A 50 4.43 -11.06 -0.81
N ALA A 51 5.22 -11.72 0.03
CA ALA A 51 4.94 -11.87 1.46
C ALA A 51 5.56 -10.77 2.33
N ALA A 52 6.00 -9.66 1.74
CA ALA A 52 6.54 -8.54 2.49
C ALA A 52 5.42 -7.88 3.30
N ILE A 53 5.79 -7.37 4.46
CA ILE A 53 4.86 -6.68 5.35
C ILE A 53 4.43 -5.36 4.73
N ASP A 54 3.12 -5.10 4.68
CA ASP A 54 2.57 -3.77 4.38
C ASP A 54 2.90 -2.75 5.49
N HIS A 55 2.91 -1.46 5.16
CA HIS A 55 3.20 -0.46 6.19
C HIS A 55 2.50 0.87 5.94
N ASN A 56 3.17 1.81 5.27
CA ASN A 56 2.62 3.13 5.01
C ASN A 56 2.11 3.21 3.57
N MET A 57 0.86 3.61 3.40
CA MET A 57 0.20 3.89 2.14
C MET A 57 -0.36 5.31 2.05
N TYR A 58 -0.38 5.85 0.83
CA TYR A 58 -0.98 7.15 0.53
C TYR A 58 -1.72 7.09 -0.80
N VAL A 59 -2.95 7.61 -0.87
CA VAL A 59 -3.65 7.78 -2.14
C VAL A 59 -3.32 9.13 -2.73
N HIS A 60 -2.97 9.13 -4.02
CA HIS A 60 -2.79 10.34 -4.80
C HIS A 60 -3.10 10.08 -6.27
N GLU A 61 -3.97 10.91 -6.85
CA GLU A 61 -4.29 10.93 -8.28
C GLU A 61 -4.70 9.55 -8.84
N GLY A 62 -5.58 8.84 -8.11
CA GLY A 62 -6.09 7.53 -8.53
C GLY A 62 -5.14 6.34 -8.31
N TYR A 63 -4.03 6.53 -7.60
CA TYR A 63 -3.11 5.46 -7.22
C TYR A 63 -2.94 5.36 -5.70
N ALA A 64 -2.73 4.15 -5.19
CA ALA A 64 -2.26 3.92 -3.83
C ALA A 64 -0.76 3.61 -3.85
N TYR A 65 0.03 4.44 -3.17
CA TYR A 65 1.48 4.31 -3.05
C TYR A 65 1.82 3.67 -1.72
N GLN A 66 2.25 2.41 -1.73
CA GLN A 66 2.47 1.59 -0.55
C GLN A 66 3.95 1.33 -0.34
N SER A 67 4.45 1.62 0.85
CA SER A 67 5.76 1.20 1.31
C SER A 67 5.62 -0.13 2.02
N ASN A 68 6.04 -1.20 1.36
CA ASN A 68 5.92 -2.56 1.86
C ASN A 68 7.33 -3.07 2.18
N TYR A 69 7.85 -2.71 3.36
CA TYR A 69 9.19 -3.03 3.86
C TYR A 69 10.15 -3.65 2.83
N GLN A 70 10.22 -4.98 2.77
CA GLN A 70 11.20 -5.71 1.97
C GLN A 70 10.89 -5.75 0.47
N SER A 71 9.65 -5.53 0.02
CA SER A 71 9.31 -5.46 -1.41
C SER A 71 9.27 -4.04 -2.00
N GLY A 72 9.58 -3.05 -1.16
CA GLY A 72 9.80 -1.67 -1.55
C GLY A 72 8.52 -0.86 -1.76
N LEU A 73 8.60 0.15 -2.62
CA LEU A 73 7.43 0.91 -3.05
C LEU A 73 6.61 0.07 -4.04
N ARG A 74 5.34 -0.17 -3.73
CA ARG A 74 4.33 -0.76 -4.62
C ARG A 74 3.29 0.30 -4.96
N ILE A 75 2.85 0.37 -6.21
CA ILE A 75 1.87 1.36 -6.66
C ILE A 75 0.68 0.62 -7.25
N LEU A 76 -0.47 0.71 -6.61
CA LEU A 76 -1.72 0.11 -7.08
C LEU A 76 -2.55 1.14 -7.84
N ASP A 77 -3.09 0.72 -8.99
CA ASP A 77 -4.11 1.45 -9.75
C ASP A 77 -5.49 1.24 -9.11
N LEU A 78 -6.17 2.34 -8.79
CA LEU A 78 -7.50 2.35 -8.17
C LEU A 78 -8.62 2.52 -9.21
N SER A 79 -8.32 2.55 -10.50
CA SER A 79 -9.30 2.77 -11.58
C SER A 79 -10.41 1.73 -11.65
N GLN A 80 -10.22 0.55 -11.07
CA GLN A 80 -11.21 -0.55 -11.01
C GLN A 80 -11.68 -0.87 -9.58
N ILE A 81 -11.45 0.03 -8.62
CA ILE A 81 -11.80 -0.19 -7.21
C ILE A 81 -13.30 -0.45 -7.02
N ASP A 82 -14.17 0.28 -7.73
CA ASP A 82 -15.63 0.11 -7.71
C ASP A 82 -16.09 -1.24 -8.29
N SER A 83 -15.21 -1.95 -9.02
CA SER A 83 -15.45 -3.30 -9.53
C SER A 83 -14.86 -4.39 -8.62
N GLY A 84 -14.36 -4.01 -7.44
CA GLY A 84 -13.79 -4.94 -6.47
C GLY A 84 -12.36 -5.39 -6.78
N THR A 85 -11.61 -4.61 -7.56
CA THR A 85 -10.28 -5.02 -8.01
C THR A 85 -9.26 -3.90 -7.96
N LEU A 86 -8.07 -4.20 -7.45
CA LEU A 86 -6.86 -3.38 -7.56
C LEU A 86 -5.82 -4.14 -8.39
N SER A 87 -4.98 -3.41 -9.10
CA SER A 87 -3.88 -3.99 -9.89
C SER A 87 -2.60 -3.18 -9.72
N GLU A 88 -1.46 -3.84 -9.66
CA GLU A 88 -0.17 -3.16 -9.56
C GLU A 88 0.16 -2.43 -10.89
N ALA A 89 0.33 -1.12 -10.81
CA ALA A 89 0.73 -0.26 -11.92
C ALA A 89 2.25 -0.22 -12.09
N ALA A 90 2.99 -0.20 -10.96
CA ALA A 90 4.45 -0.14 -10.93
C ALA A 90 4.99 -0.52 -9.54
N PHE A 91 6.30 -0.74 -9.46
CA PHE A 91 7.02 -0.88 -8.19
C PHE A 91 8.44 -0.31 -8.30
N PHE A 92 9.02 0.04 -7.16
CA PHE A 92 10.43 0.39 -7.01
C PHE A 92 10.98 -0.29 -5.76
N ASP A 93 11.81 -1.30 -5.97
CA ASP A 93 12.34 -2.14 -4.92
C ASP A 93 13.65 -1.56 -4.35
N THR A 94 13.59 -1.05 -3.13
CA THR A 94 14.75 -0.57 -2.40
C THR A 94 15.46 -1.68 -1.62
N TYR A 95 14.86 -2.88 -1.49
CA TYR A 95 15.38 -4.04 -0.77
C TYR A 95 15.37 -5.34 -1.64
N PRO A 96 16.12 -5.39 -2.75
CA PRO A 96 16.08 -6.53 -3.69
C PRO A 96 16.68 -7.85 -3.18
N ALA A 97 17.13 -7.89 -1.93
CA ALA A 97 17.71 -9.09 -1.33
C ALA A 97 16.66 -10.07 -0.80
N SER A 98 15.43 -9.64 -0.55
CA SER A 98 14.36 -10.48 0.01
C SER A 98 13.01 -9.78 -0.12
N ASP A 99 11.93 -10.57 -0.15
CA ASP A 99 10.53 -10.11 -0.08
C ASP A 99 9.81 -10.76 1.11
N SER A 100 10.53 -11.07 2.19
CA SER A 100 9.98 -11.82 3.33
C SER A 100 9.26 -10.89 4.30
N ALA A 101 8.38 -11.46 5.13
CA ALA A 101 7.66 -10.74 6.17
C ALA A 101 8.60 -10.26 7.30
N ASN A 102 9.34 -9.18 7.07
CA ASN A 102 10.30 -8.57 7.99
C ASN A 102 10.33 -7.05 7.83
N PHE A 103 10.74 -6.35 8.88
CA PHE A 103 10.70 -4.89 9.00
C PHE A 103 11.89 -4.14 8.38
N ASN A 104 12.62 -4.75 7.43
CA ASN A 104 13.71 -4.08 6.72
C ASN A 104 13.22 -3.49 5.40
N GLY A 105 13.78 -2.36 4.96
CA GLY A 105 13.44 -1.75 3.67
C GLY A 105 12.59 -0.48 3.80
N THR A 106 11.63 -0.27 2.90
CA THR A 106 10.86 1.00 2.83
C THR A 106 9.97 1.18 4.05
N TRP A 107 10.14 2.31 4.73
CA TRP A 107 9.27 2.74 5.84
C TRP A 107 8.11 3.60 5.36
N SER A 108 8.35 4.49 4.40
CA SER A 108 7.35 5.46 3.95
C SER A 108 7.71 6.02 2.58
N ASN A 109 6.74 6.70 1.96
CA ASN A 109 6.86 7.35 0.68
C ASN A 109 6.11 8.70 0.69
N TYR A 110 6.37 9.54 -0.30
CA TYR A 110 5.72 10.83 -0.46
C TYR A 110 5.42 11.08 -1.95
N PRO A 111 4.17 10.84 -2.40
CA PRO A 111 3.80 10.99 -3.80
C PRO A 111 3.35 12.41 -4.18
N TYR A 112 3.33 13.36 -3.24
CA TYR A 112 2.67 14.66 -3.43
C TYR A 112 3.57 15.79 -3.96
N TYR A 113 4.78 15.50 -4.44
CA TYR A 113 5.60 16.55 -5.04
C TYR A 113 4.97 16.99 -6.37
N ALA A 114 4.81 18.30 -6.56
CA ALA A 114 4.25 18.88 -7.79
C ALA A 114 5.05 18.54 -9.07
N SER A 115 6.28 18.04 -8.93
CA SER A 115 7.09 17.54 -10.05
C SER A 115 6.68 16.14 -10.53
N GLY A 116 5.78 15.44 -9.84
CA GLY A 116 5.44 14.04 -10.08
C GLY A 116 6.49 13.04 -9.59
N VAL A 117 7.50 13.50 -8.83
CA VAL A 117 8.52 12.65 -8.21
C VAL A 117 7.94 12.03 -6.95
N VAL A 118 8.23 10.76 -6.70
CA VAL A 118 7.88 10.08 -5.45
C VAL A 118 9.12 9.97 -4.58
N GLY A 119 9.11 10.61 -3.42
CA GLY A 119 10.16 10.40 -2.42
C GLY A 119 9.95 9.06 -1.72
N VAL A 120 10.98 8.25 -1.53
CA VAL A 120 10.89 6.97 -0.82
C VAL A 120 11.94 6.92 0.28
N SER A 121 11.52 6.62 1.51
CA SER A 121 12.41 6.46 2.66
C SER A 121 12.53 4.99 3.06
N ASP A 122 13.76 4.49 3.07
CA ASP A 122 14.16 3.15 3.47
C ASP A 122 14.97 3.22 4.77
N ILE A 123 14.65 2.36 5.72
CA ILE A 123 15.26 2.29 7.06
C ILE A 123 16.76 1.99 6.96
N ASN A 124 17.13 1.14 6.00
CA ASN A 124 18.45 0.56 5.85
C ASN A 124 19.29 1.22 4.75
N ARG A 125 18.66 1.82 3.74
CA ARG A 125 19.34 2.36 2.54
C ARG A 125 19.13 3.86 2.30
N GLY A 126 18.35 4.54 3.14
CA GLY A 126 18.22 5.99 3.11
C GLY A 126 17.08 6.48 2.22
N PHE A 127 17.28 7.59 1.49
CA PHE A 127 16.23 8.28 0.73
C PHE A 127 16.45 8.17 -0.78
N PHE A 128 15.38 7.88 -1.52
CA PHE A 128 15.35 7.73 -2.97
C PHE A 128 14.36 8.74 -3.59
N VAL A 129 14.63 9.17 -4.83
CA VAL A 129 13.84 10.10 -5.65
C VAL A 129 13.84 9.68 -7.12
#